data_AF-A0A2V2UFW2-F1
#
_entry.id   AF-A0A2V2UFW2-F1
#
_cell.length_a   1.000
_cell.length_b   1.000
_cell.length_c   1.000
_cell.angle_alpha   90.00
_cell.angle_beta   90.00
_cell.angle_gamma   90.00
#
_symmetry.space_group_name_H-M   'P 1'
#
loop_
_entity.id
_entity.type
_entity.pdbx_description
1 polymer ?
#
loop_
_entity_poly.entity_id
_entity_poly.type
_entity_poly.pdbx_seq_one_letter_code
_entity_poly.pdbx_strand_id
1 'polypeptide(L)'
;MVCLTRKSWPLLRWCTTMEGNVILMVQTRMPWWVTRHLDVLGAMCARLISTKRFQFLMVVAGQAWVLLLFVSAWRHSCQILFLFKMLVVPSLLGHVFQAAYGSASIPPVSYLLLWMLGSRGLKTCTEYAILNANCLKKRPDGHCPVLFLGENDFCAHEFIIDLRPLKKKKIAQIEAEDVAKRLMDYGLHSPTLAFPVAGTLMIEPTESESERELDWLADSLISIRTEIASIEEGEESTTNNVLKNAPHTARCVTSDDWDRPYARKTAAFTSSHSCTEKFWPSVGRIDGSHGDRNLMCSCALTNFCE
;
A
#
# COMPACT_ATOMS: atom_id res chain seq x y z
N MET A 1 30.09 -36.48 -20.28
CA MET A 1 31.11 -37.18 -19.46
C MET A 1 32.43 -37.11 -20.21
N VAL A 2 33.30 -36.14 -19.88
CA VAL A 2 34.70 -36.12 -20.32
C VAL A 2 35.54 -35.61 -19.15
N CYS A 3 36.37 -36.50 -18.63
CA CYS A 3 37.35 -36.25 -17.59
C CYS A 3 38.63 -35.74 -18.27
N LEU A 4 39.17 -34.60 -17.85
CA LEU A 4 40.53 -34.17 -18.21
C LEU A 4 41.32 -33.86 -16.94
N THR A 5 42.51 -34.44 -16.92
CA THR A 5 43.39 -34.68 -15.78
C THR A 5 44.27 -33.48 -15.40
N ARG A 6 44.72 -33.47 -14.14
CA ARG A 6 45.73 -32.55 -13.56
C ARG A 6 46.99 -32.46 -14.44
N LYS A 7 47.43 -31.24 -14.79
CA LYS A 7 48.84 -30.77 -14.65
C LYS A 7 49.03 -29.30 -15.09
N SER A 8 50.03 -28.67 -14.48
CA SER A 8 50.65 -27.34 -14.72
C SER A 8 50.07 -26.11 -13.99
N TRP A 9 50.77 -25.70 -12.93
CA TRP A 9 50.70 -24.35 -12.34
C TRP A 9 51.82 -23.49 -12.96
N PRO A 10 51.59 -22.21 -13.32
CA PRO A 10 52.65 -21.33 -13.80
C PRO A 10 53.42 -20.68 -12.63
N LEU A 11 54.72 -20.45 -12.88
CA LEU A 11 55.73 -19.85 -12.00
C LEU A 11 55.42 -18.39 -11.65
N LEU A 12 55.45 -18.06 -10.35
CA LEU A 12 55.49 -16.69 -9.83
C LEU A 12 56.92 -16.13 -9.95
N ARG A 13 57.09 -14.94 -10.55
CA ARG A 13 58.34 -14.16 -10.44
C ARG A 13 58.08 -12.94 -9.57
N TRP A 14 58.97 -12.73 -8.60
CA TRP A 14 59.01 -11.55 -7.75
C TRP A 14 59.95 -10.53 -8.38
N CYS A 15 59.50 -9.28 -8.51
CA CYS A 15 60.36 -8.17 -8.92
C CYS A 15 60.25 -7.07 -7.87
N THR A 16 61.39 -6.69 -7.28
CA THR A 16 61.50 -5.59 -6.32
C THR A 16 61.85 -4.31 -7.07
N THR A 17 61.11 -3.23 -6.85
CA THR A 17 61.50 -1.88 -7.30
C THR A 17 62.36 -1.19 -6.23
N MET A 18 63.13 -0.18 -6.64
CA MET A 18 64.14 0.50 -5.80
C MET A 18 63.61 1.20 -4.53
N GLU A 19 62.30 1.23 -4.30
CA GLU A 19 61.67 1.82 -3.10
C GLU A 19 61.01 0.79 -2.16
N GLY A 20 61.32 -0.51 -2.32
CA GLY A 20 60.94 -1.54 -1.35
C GLY A 20 59.48 -2.01 -1.39
N ASN A 21 58.70 -1.62 -2.42
CA ASN A 21 57.36 -2.17 -2.64
C ASN A 21 57.39 -3.43 -3.50
N VAL A 22 56.73 -4.50 -3.02
CA VAL A 22 56.60 -5.76 -3.76
C VAL A 22 55.33 -5.72 -4.60
N ILE A 23 55.49 -5.72 -5.92
CA ILE A 23 54.37 -5.76 -6.87
C ILE A 23 54.19 -7.21 -7.36
N LEU A 24 53.01 -7.78 -7.15
CA LEU A 24 52.64 -9.08 -7.70
C LEU A 24 52.05 -8.89 -9.10
N MET A 25 52.85 -9.06 -10.15
CA MET A 25 52.32 -9.13 -11.51
C MET A 25 51.84 -10.55 -11.81
N VAL A 26 50.52 -10.74 -11.86
CA VAL A 26 49.93 -11.98 -12.35
C VAL A 26 49.70 -11.82 -13.85
N GLN A 27 50.58 -12.42 -14.66
CA GLN A 27 50.40 -12.45 -16.11
C GLN A 27 49.38 -13.55 -16.47
N THR A 28 48.09 -13.23 -16.43
CA THR A 28 47.06 -14.08 -17.04
C THR A 28 47.10 -13.89 -18.56
N ARG A 29 47.21 -14.97 -19.34
CA ARG A 29 46.96 -14.93 -20.79
C ARG A 29 45.52 -14.44 -21.03
N MET A 30 45.36 -13.17 -21.37
CA MET A 30 44.09 -12.62 -21.87
C MET A 30 44.06 -12.69 -23.41
N PRO A 31 42.87 -12.82 -24.03
CA PRO A 31 42.72 -12.76 -25.48
C PRO A 31 43.21 -11.41 -26.04
N TRP A 32 43.87 -11.43 -27.20
CA TRP A 32 44.55 -10.27 -27.82
C TRP A 32 43.64 -9.03 -28.03
N TRP A 33 42.32 -9.18 -28.15
CA TRP A 33 41.41 -8.02 -28.27
C TRP A 33 41.24 -7.22 -26.97
N VAL A 34 41.55 -7.76 -25.79
CA VAL A 34 41.40 -7.06 -24.49
C VAL A 34 42.54 -6.05 -24.27
N THR A 35 43.72 -6.34 -24.79
CA THR A 35 44.92 -5.52 -24.61
C THR A 35 44.85 -4.15 -25.32
N ARG A 36 44.04 -3.99 -26.37
CA ARG A 36 44.04 -2.76 -27.18
C ARG A 36 43.27 -1.58 -26.58
N HIS A 37 42.42 -1.82 -25.58
CA HIS A 37 41.63 -0.76 -24.92
C HIS A 37 42.20 -0.29 -23.57
N LEU A 38 43.23 -0.97 -23.05
CA LEU A 38 43.83 -0.66 -21.75
C LEU A 38 45.06 0.25 -21.85
N ASP A 39 45.58 0.52 -23.05
CA ASP A 39 46.76 1.38 -23.25
C ASP A 39 46.48 2.89 -23.05
N VAL A 40 45.23 3.31 -22.77
CA VAL A 40 44.85 4.74 -22.69
C VAL A 40 44.45 5.21 -21.27
N LEU A 41 44.41 4.35 -20.26
CA LEU A 41 44.01 4.77 -18.90
C LEU A 41 45.10 4.48 -17.88
N GLY A 42 45.66 5.57 -17.33
CA GLY A 42 46.82 5.61 -16.47
C GLY A 42 46.71 4.87 -15.13
N ALA A 43 47.84 4.91 -14.42
CA ALA A 43 48.20 4.14 -13.22
C ALA A 43 47.04 3.82 -12.26
N MET A 44 46.80 2.52 -12.05
CA MET A 44 45.89 2.00 -11.03
C MET A 44 46.59 2.02 -9.67
N CYS A 45 46.10 2.82 -8.72
CA CYS A 45 46.48 2.68 -7.31
C CYS A 45 45.54 1.66 -6.64
N ALA A 46 46.11 0.54 -6.20
CA ALA A 46 45.41 -0.45 -5.39
C ALA A 46 45.96 -0.42 -3.96
N ARG A 47 45.08 -0.28 -2.96
CA ARG A 47 45.44 -0.39 -1.55
C ARG A 47 44.79 -1.63 -0.97
N LEU A 48 45.61 -2.57 -0.51
CA LEU A 48 45.16 -3.79 0.15
C LEU A 48 44.95 -3.49 1.63
N ILE A 49 43.73 -3.65 2.14
CA ILE A 49 43.44 -3.59 3.58
C ILE A 49 43.16 -5.02 4.02
N SER A 50 44.06 -5.56 4.85
CA SER A 50 43.99 -6.93 5.35
C SER A 50 43.57 -6.92 6.82
N THR A 51 42.48 -7.61 7.13
CA THR A 51 42.20 -8.07 8.50
C THR A 51 42.16 -9.59 8.49
N LYS A 52 42.43 -10.24 9.62
CA LYS A 52 42.61 -11.71 9.73
C LYS A 52 41.44 -12.58 9.20
N ARG A 53 40.31 -11.99 8.76
CA ARG A 53 39.14 -12.68 8.18
C ARG A 53 38.69 -12.16 6.80
N PHE A 54 39.20 -11.04 6.30
CA PHE A 54 38.74 -10.44 5.05
C PHE A 54 39.88 -9.76 4.29
N GLN A 55 39.94 -9.96 2.98
CA GLN A 55 40.81 -9.19 2.10
C GLN A 55 39.97 -8.20 1.30
N PHE A 56 40.27 -6.91 1.48
CA PHE A 56 39.63 -5.83 0.74
C PHE A 56 40.60 -5.31 -0.31
N LEU A 57 40.16 -5.30 -1.57
CA LEU A 57 40.86 -4.64 -2.66
C LEU A 57 40.04 -3.43 -3.11
N MET A 58 40.51 -2.24 -2.76
CA MET A 58 40.00 -1.00 -3.35
C MET A 58 40.75 -0.71 -4.64
N VAL A 59 40.02 -0.63 -5.74
CA VAL A 59 40.54 -0.23 -7.03
C VAL A 59 39.83 1.05 -7.46
N VAL A 60 40.59 2.12 -7.67
CA VAL A 60 40.07 3.38 -8.21
C VAL A 60 40.19 3.33 -9.73
N ALA A 61 39.06 3.42 -10.42
CA ALA A 61 39.01 3.57 -11.88
C ALA A 61 38.10 4.77 -12.21
N GLY A 62 38.71 5.94 -12.38
CA GLY A 62 37.99 7.19 -12.69
C GLY A 62 37.09 7.70 -11.56
N GLN A 63 35.98 8.37 -11.90
CA GLN A 63 35.00 8.95 -10.96
C GLN A 63 34.10 7.91 -10.26
N ALA A 64 34.34 6.61 -10.45
CA ALA A 64 33.56 5.55 -9.83
C ALA A 64 34.34 4.83 -8.73
N TRP A 65 33.78 4.78 -7.52
CA TRP A 65 34.27 3.93 -6.44
C TRP A 65 33.83 2.48 -6.70
N VAL A 66 34.77 1.57 -6.89
CA VAL A 66 34.50 0.13 -6.99
C VAL A 66 35.13 -0.57 -5.79
N LEU A 67 34.29 -0.99 -4.84
CA LEU A 67 34.71 -1.83 -3.73
C LEU A 67 34.52 -3.31 -4.15
N LEU A 68 35.62 -4.03 -4.38
CA LEU A 68 35.58 -5.46 -4.64
C LEU A 68 35.77 -6.21 -3.31
N LEU A 69 34.72 -6.88 -2.87
CA LEU A 69 34.72 -7.75 -1.69
C LEU A 69 35.11 -9.17 -2.10
N PHE A 70 36.28 -9.63 -1.66
CA PHE A 70 36.66 -11.04 -1.75
C PHE A 70 36.46 -11.69 -0.38
N VAL A 71 35.46 -12.57 -0.28
CA VAL A 71 35.30 -13.46 0.87
C VAL A 71 36.18 -14.67 0.63
N SER A 72 37.25 -14.84 1.44
CA SER A 72 38.06 -16.05 1.37
C SER A 72 37.24 -17.24 1.87
N ALA A 73 36.92 -18.15 0.96
CA ALA A 73 36.17 -19.35 1.22
C ALA A 73 36.86 -20.25 2.26
N TRP A 74 36.17 -20.56 3.36
CA TRP A 74 36.46 -21.74 4.16
C TRP A 74 35.25 -22.68 4.08
N ARG A 75 35.48 -23.83 3.43
CA ARG A 75 34.66 -25.05 3.36
C ARG A 75 33.13 -24.92 3.51
N HIS A 76 32.47 -25.17 2.38
CA HIS A 76 31.04 -25.43 2.16
C HIS A 76 30.10 -24.22 2.32
N SER A 77 29.45 -23.88 1.18
CA SER A 77 28.41 -22.85 1.01
C SER A 77 28.91 -21.42 0.74
N CYS A 78 29.33 -21.17 -0.51
CA CYS A 78 29.45 -19.79 -1.04
C CYS A 78 28.05 -19.19 -1.23
N GLN A 79 27.58 -18.41 -0.26
CA GLN A 79 26.52 -17.43 -0.52
C GLN A 79 27.19 -16.19 -1.13
N ILE A 80 26.96 -15.97 -2.43
CA ILE A 80 27.34 -14.73 -3.12
C ILE A 80 26.39 -13.65 -2.59
N LEU A 81 26.90 -12.81 -1.70
CA LEU A 81 26.22 -11.58 -1.29
C LEU A 81 26.29 -10.63 -2.48
N PHE A 82 25.21 -10.49 -3.25
CA PHE A 82 25.09 -9.47 -4.28
C PHE A 82 25.09 -8.10 -3.59
N LEU A 83 26.24 -7.40 -3.60
CA LEU A 83 26.25 -5.96 -3.38
C LEU A 83 25.52 -5.33 -4.56
N PHE A 84 24.35 -4.75 -4.30
CA PHE A 84 23.65 -3.90 -5.26
C PHE A 84 24.56 -2.71 -5.61
N LYS A 85 25.20 -2.79 -6.78
CA LYS A 85 25.78 -1.62 -7.42
C LYS A 85 24.61 -0.78 -7.91
N MET A 86 24.21 0.24 -7.15
CA MET A 86 23.34 1.31 -7.64
C MET A 86 24.12 2.09 -8.70
N LEU A 87 24.21 1.52 -9.89
CA LEU A 87 24.59 2.23 -11.09
C LEU A 87 23.42 3.14 -11.43
N VAL A 88 23.58 4.43 -11.19
CA VAL A 88 22.77 5.46 -11.86
C VAL A 88 23.09 5.33 -13.34
N VAL A 89 22.26 4.56 -14.05
CA VAL A 89 22.28 4.54 -15.51
C VAL A 89 21.74 5.91 -15.94
N PRO A 90 22.50 6.75 -16.66
CA PRO A 90 21.93 7.95 -17.27
C PRO A 90 20.76 7.50 -18.14
N SER A 91 19.55 7.95 -17.81
CA SER A 91 18.35 7.48 -18.49
C SER A 91 18.39 7.97 -19.94
N LEU A 92 18.35 7.03 -20.88
CA LEU A 92 18.23 7.31 -22.32
C LEU A 92 16.93 8.08 -22.67
N LEU A 93 15.98 8.13 -21.72
CA LEU A 93 14.63 8.66 -21.87
C LEU A 93 14.38 9.96 -21.06
N GLY A 94 15.41 10.54 -20.44
CA GLY A 94 15.28 11.76 -19.60
C GLY A 94 14.76 11.50 -18.19
N HIS A 95 14.44 12.57 -17.45
CA HIS A 95 14.02 12.52 -16.05
C HIS A 95 12.52 12.79 -15.93
N VAL A 96 11.79 11.92 -15.22
CA VAL A 96 10.36 12.09 -14.90
C VAL A 96 10.13 12.62 -13.47
N PHE A 97 11.17 12.65 -12.65
CA PHE A 97 11.16 13.17 -11.28
C PHE A 97 12.25 14.24 -11.10
N GLN A 98 12.02 15.20 -10.20
CA GLN A 98 12.99 16.25 -9.87
C GLN A 98 14.24 15.69 -9.18
N ALA A 99 14.05 14.74 -8.26
CA ALA A 99 15.14 14.01 -7.60
C ALA A 99 15.32 12.64 -8.28
N ALA A 100 16.57 12.16 -8.34
CA ALA A 100 16.92 10.91 -9.02
C ALA A 100 16.14 9.67 -8.54
N TYR A 101 15.69 9.66 -7.29
CA TYR A 101 14.94 8.55 -6.68
C TYR A 101 13.57 9.00 -6.14
N GLY A 102 13.06 10.15 -6.59
CA GLY A 102 11.83 10.73 -6.05
C GLY A 102 11.93 10.94 -4.53
N SER A 103 10.89 10.55 -3.80
CA SER A 103 10.81 10.62 -2.34
C SER A 103 11.60 9.48 -1.68
N ALA A 104 12.93 9.55 -1.75
CA ALA A 104 13.85 8.47 -1.33
C ALA A 104 13.73 8.04 0.14
N SER A 105 13.08 8.83 1.00
CA SER A 105 12.86 8.51 2.42
C SER A 105 11.74 7.48 2.68
N ILE A 106 10.82 7.27 1.72
CA ILE A 106 9.62 6.42 1.89
C ILE A 106 9.87 4.93 1.54
N PRO A 107 10.62 4.57 0.48
CA PRO A 107 10.88 3.17 0.11
C PRO A 107 11.39 2.24 1.23
N PRO A 108 12.15 2.71 2.25
CA PRO A 108 12.48 1.88 3.40
C PRO A 108 11.28 1.21 4.09
N VAL A 109 10.08 1.82 4.05
CA VAL A 109 8.86 1.22 4.61
C VAL A 109 8.50 -0.07 3.88
N SER A 110 8.40 -0.03 2.55
CA SER A 110 8.11 -1.21 1.74
C SER A 110 9.24 -2.24 1.82
N TYR A 111 10.50 -1.79 1.85
CA TYR A 111 11.65 -2.68 2.00
C TYR A 111 11.59 -3.47 3.31
N LEU A 112 11.34 -2.78 4.43
CA LEU A 112 11.24 -3.42 5.74
C LEU A 112 10.04 -4.37 5.80
N LEU A 113 8.89 -4.00 5.22
CA LEU A 113 7.73 -4.89 5.15
C LEU A 113 8.06 -6.19 4.40
N LEU A 114 8.64 -6.09 3.21
CA LEU A 114 9.07 -7.25 2.41
C LEU A 114 10.10 -8.10 3.15
N TRP A 115 11.05 -7.46 3.84
CA TRP A 115 12.11 -8.13 4.58
C TRP A 115 11.59 -8.88 5.81
N MET A 116 10.66 -8.28 6.57
CA MET A 116 10.07 -8.89 7.77
C MET A 116 9.10 -10.03 7.44
N LEU A 117 8.25 -9.86 6.42
CA LEU A 117 7.29 -10.89 6.02
C LEU A 117 7.95 -12.08 5.33
N GLY A 118 8.96 -11.81 4.49
CA GLY A 118 9.54 -12.81 3.60
C GLY A 118 8.51 -13.42 2.63
N SER A 119 8.92 -14.39 1.83
CA SER A 119 8.05 -14.99 0.80
C SER A 119 6.81 -15.69 1.36
N ARG A 120 6.94 -16.33 2.53
CA ARG A 120 5.82 -17.01 3.19
C ARG A 120 4.80 -16.02 3.76
N GLY A 121 5.27 -14.99 4.46
CA GLY A 121 4.39 -13.96 5.02
C GLY A 121 3.63 -13.24 3.92
N LEU A 122 4.30 -12.87 2.82
CA LEU A 122 3.65 -12.23 1.67
C LEU A 122 2.54 -13.10 1.07
N LYS A 123 2.78 -14.42 0.92
CA LYS A 123 1.75 -15.36 0.46
C LYS A 123 0.55 -15.37 1.42
N THR A 124 0.81 -15.45 2.72
CA THR A 124 -0.24 -15.47 3.75
C THR A 124 -1.03 -14.16 3.77
N CYS A 125 -0.38 -13.00 3.64
CA CYS A 125 -1.08 -11.72 3.50
C CYS A 125 -2.07 -11.75 2.33
N THR A 126 -1.63 -12.19 1.15
CA THR A 126 -2.52 -12.29 -0.01
C THR A 126 -3.67 -13.28 0.19
N GLU A 127 -3.40 -14.43 0.82
CA GLU A 127 -4.43 -15.43 1.15
C GLU A 127 -5.50 -14.84 2.10
N TYR A 128 -5.08 -14.13 3.14
CA TYR A 128 -6.00 -13.49 4.10
C TYR A 128 -6.76 -12.32 3.49
N ALA A 129 -6.14 -11.49 2.64
CA ALA A 129 -6.87 -10.42 1.97
C ALA A 129 -8.04 -10.96 1.12
N ILE A 130 -7.80 -12.04 0.36
CA ILE A 130 -8.85 -12.71 -0.44
C ILE A 130 -9.87 -13.40 0.46
N LEU A 131 -9.42 -14.07 1.53
CA LEU A 131 -10.31 -14.73 2.49
C LEU A 131 -11.25 -13.72 3.16
N ASN A 132 -10.70 -12.63 3.69
CA ASN A 132 -11.45 -11.59 4.39
C ASN A 132 -12.52 -10.97 3.48
N ALA A 133 -12.18 -10.65 2.22
CA ALA A 133 -13.14 -10.14 1.25
C ALA A 133 -14.30 -11.12 1.00
N ASN A 134 -14.00 -12.41 0.82
CA ASN A 134 -15.02 -13.42 0.57
C ASN A 134 -15.85 -13.77 1.80
N CYS A 135 -15.25 -13.79 2.99
CA CYS A 135 -15.96 -13.94 4.27
C CYS A 135 -16.92 -12.77 4.50
N LEU A 136 -16.44 -11.53 4.36
CA LEU A 136 -17.23 -10.33 4.53
C LEU A 136 -18.37 -10.27 3.50
N LYS A 137 -18.12 -10.64 2.25
CA LYS A 137 -19.13 -10.72 1.20
C LYS A 137 -20.23 -11.75 1.50
N LYS A 138 -19.90 -12.87 2.14
CA LYS A 138 -20.83 -13.98 2.37
C LYS A 138 -21.78 -13.74 3.54
N ARG A 139 -21.45 -12.85 4.48
CA ARG A 139 -22.26 -12.58 5.67
C ARG A 139 -23.53 -11.76 5.39
N PRO A 140 -23.51 -10.63 4.65
CA PRO A 140 -24.70 -9.89 4.26
C PRO A 140 -25.42 -10.52 3.05
N ASP A 141 -25.19 -11.80 2.76
CA ASP A 141 -25.74 -12.49 1.60
C ASP A 141 -27.28 -12.45 1.64
N GLY A 142 -27.89 -11.91 0.59
CA GLY A 142 -29.33 -11.61 0.51
C GLY A 142 -29.73 -10.16 0.82
N HIS A 143 -28.91 -9.40 1.57
CA HIS A 143 -29.17 -7.98 1.89
C HIS A 143 -28.49 -7.02 0.91
N CYS A 144 -27.31 -7.39 0.41
CA CYS A 144 -26.47 -6.57 -0.44
C CYS A 144 -26.04 -7.34 -1.70
N PRO A 145 -26.67 -7.10 -2.87
CA PRO A 145 -26.30 -7.80 -4.09
C PRO A 145 -24.88 -7.42 -4.54
N VAL A 146 -24.08 -8.42 -4.90
CA VAL A 146 -22.69 -8.24 -5.37
C VAL A 146 -22.65 -8.21 -6.88
N LEU A 147 -21.96 -7.23 -7.46
CA LEU A 147 -22.07 -6.92 -8.89
C LEU A 147 -21.26 -7.83 -9.81
N PHE A 148 -20.03 -8.17 -9.41
CA PHE A 148 -19.11 -8.98 -10.21
C PHE A 148 -18.52 -10.09 -9.35
N LEU A 149 -18.63 -11.32 -9.83
CA LEU A 149 -18.07 -12.51 -9.21
C LEU A 149 -17.34 -13.33 -10.27
N GLY A 150 -16.26 -13.98 -9.86
CA GLY A 150 -15.53 -14.94 -10.67
C GLY A 150 -16.15 -16.33 -10.62
N GLU A 151 -15.35 -17.34 -10.96
CA GLU A 151 -15.75 -18.74 -10.87
C GLU A 151 -16.12 -19.13 -9.43
N ASN A 152 -17.12 -19.99 -9.29
CA ASN A 152 -17.64 -20.48 -8.00
C ASN A 152 -18.08 -19.36 -7.04
N ASP A 153 -18.55 -18.23 -7.58
CA ASP A 153 -19.04 -17.07 -6.83
C ASP A 153 -18.00 -16.42 -5.90
N PHE A 154 -16.70 -16.60 -6.15
CA PHE A 154 -15.65 -15.93 -5.38
C PHE A 154 -15.27 -14.57 -5.98
N CYS A 155 -14.84 -13.65 -5.12
CA CYS A 155 -14.18 -12.39 -5.48
C CYS A 155 -12.67 -12.47 -5.16
N ALA A 156 -11.91 -11.46 -5.57
CA ALA A 156 -10.49 -11.36 -5.24
C ALA A 156 -10.31 -10.75 -3.82
N HIS A 157 -9.50 -9.70 -3.69
CA HIS A 157 -9.28 -8.99 -2.42
C HIS A 157 -10.34 -7.90 -2.13
N GLU A 158 -11.26 -7.68 -3.08
CA GLU A 158 -12.31 -6.68 -2.98
C GLU A 158 -13.58 -7.14 -3.71
N PHE A 159 -14.71 -6.50 -3.40
CA PHE A 159 -15.99 -6.72 -4.07
C PHE A 159 -16.84 -5.46 -4.11
N ILE A 160 -17.85 -5.44 -5.00
CA ILE A 160 -18.73 -4.28 -5.21
C ILE A 160 -20.15 -4.63 -4.82
N ILE A 161 -20.75 -3.83 -3.94
CA ILE A 161 -22.18 -3.90 -3.59
C ILE A 161 -22.97 -2.97 -4.51
N ASP A 162 -24.00 -3.52 -5.15
CA ASP A 162 -24.89 -2.77 -6.04
C ASP A 162 -26.05 -2.12 -5.28
N LEU A 163 -25.96 -0.80 -5.08
CA LEU A 163 -27.00 0.00 -4.43
C LEU A 163 -27.92 0.72 -5.44
N ARG A 164 -27.67 0.61 -6.75
CA ARG A 164 -28.45 1.28 -7.79
C ARG A 164 -29.93 0.88 -7.80
N PRO A 165 -30.33 -0.37 -7.46
CA PRO A 165 -31.75 -0.73 -7.36
C PRO A 165 -32.51 0.13 -6.33
N LEU A 166 -31.85 0.60 -5.27
CA LEU A 166 -32.46 1.42 -4.21
C LEU A 166 -32.93 2.78 -4.73
N LYS A 167 -32.20 3.35 -5.69
CA LYS A 167 -32.59 4.59 -6.39
C LYS A 167 -33.73 4.37 -7.38
N LYS A 168 -33.76 3.21 -8.05
CA LYS A 168 -34.78 2.88 -9.07
C LYS A 168 -36.14 2.52 -8.47
N LYS A 169 -36.15 1.89 -7.30
CA LYS A 169 -37.36 1.71 -6.50
C LYS A 169 -37.79 3.09 -6.03
N LYS A 170 -38.70 3.73 -6.77
CA LYS A 170 -39.18 5.11 -6.58
C LYS A 170 -39.57 5.49 -5.14
N ILE A 171 -39.79 4.50 -4.28
CA ILE A 171 -40.23 4.64 -2.89
C ILE A 171 -39.07 5.09 -1.99
N ALA A 172 -37.90 4.45 -2.02
CA ALA A 172 -36.84 4.75 -1.05
C ALA A 172 -36.02 6.01 -1.40
N GLN A 173 -35.80 6.28 -2.69
CA GLN A 173 -34.95 7.39 -3.18
C GLN A 173 -33.55 7.45 -2.51
N ILE A 174 -33.02 6.31 -2.09
CA ILE A 174 -31.72 6.21 -1.42
C ILE A 174 -30.60 6.10 -2.45
N GLU A 175 -29.53 6.86 -2.24
CA GLU A 175 -28.33 6.84 -3.05
C GLU A 175 -27.16 6.18 -2.30
N ALA A 176 -26.12 5.77 -3.03
CA ALA A 176 -24.91 5.19 -2.43
C ALA A 176 -24.23 6.17 -1.46
N GLU A 177 -24.34 7.48 -1.71
CA GLU A 177 -23.83 8.50 -0.80
C GLU A 177 -24.57 8.50 0.55
N ASP A 178 -25.88 8.23 0.58
CA ASP A 178 -26.63 8.16 1.84
C ASP A 178 -26.11 7.03 2.73
N VAL A 179 -25.85 5.86 2.14
CA VAL A 179 -25.24 4.73 2.84
C VAL A 179 -23.82 5.08 3.31
N ALA A 180 -23.02 5.72 2.45
CA ALA A 180 -21.67 6.16 2.79
C ALA A 180 -21.64 7.13 3.99
N LYS A 181 -22.56 8.10 4.03
CA LYS A 181 -22.67 9.03 5.16
C LYS A 181 -23.21 8.33 6.40
N ARG A 182 -24.17 7.41 6.24
CA ARG A 182 -24.77 6.69 7.37
C ARG A 182 -23.75 5.79 8.07
N LEU A 183 -22.82 5.17 7.36
CA LEU A 183 -21.71 4.41 7.95
C LEU A 183 -20.87 5.23 8.95
N MET A 184 -20.76 6.55 8.76
CA MET A 184 -20.06 7.43 9.71
C MET A 184 -20.74 7.45 11.09
N ASP A 185 -22.07 7.34 11.14
CA ASP A 185 -22.81 7.27 12.40
C ASP A 185 -22.54 5.95 13.14
N TYR A 186 -22.26 4.89 12.38
CA TYR A 186 -21.80 3.60 12.88
C TYR A 186 -20.31 3.60 13.26
N GLY A 187 -19.58 4.71 13.07
CA GLY A 187 -18.15 4.81 13.38
C GLY A 187 -17.22 4.31 12.28
N LEU A 188 -17.75 4.00 11.09
CA LEU A 188 -17.01 3.43 9.97
C LEU A 188 -16.80 4.47 8.88
N HIS A 189 -15.57 4.52 8.34
CA HIS A 189 -15.34 5.27 7.10
C HIS A 189 -16.03 4.54 5.93
N SER A 190 -16.60 5.31 5.00
CA SER A 190 -17.21 4.71 3.81
C SER A 190 -16.17 3.95 2.97
N PRO A 191 -16.54 2.80 2.39
CA PRO A 191 -15.79 2.21 1.29
C PRO A 191 -15.74 3.14 0.07
N THR A 192 -14.98 2.74 -0.96
CA THR A 192 -14.87 3.50 -2.21
C THR A 192 -16.24 3.70 -2.84
N LEU A 193 -16.61 4.97 -3.02
CA LEU A 193 -17.93 5.38 -3.48
C LEU A 193 -17.94 5.64 -4.98
N ALA A 194 -18.95 5.10 -5.68
CA ALA A 194 -19.28 5.39 -7.07
C ALA A 194 -18.17 5.10 -8.10
N PHE A 195 -17.18 4.29 -7.73
CA PHE A 195 -16.11 3.82 -8.61
C PHE A 195 -15.83 2.33 -8.33
N PRO A 196 -15.55 1.50 -9.36
CA PRO A 196 -15.53 1.81 -10.79
C PRO A 196 -16.92 1.98 -11.41
N VAL A 197 -18.00 1.68 -10.66
CA VAL A 197 -19.38 1.79 -11.13
C VAL A 197 -20.14 2.85 -10.34
N ALA A 198 -20.73 3.82 -11.04
CA ALA A 198 -21.53 4.87 -10.41
C ALA A 198 -22.71 4.30 -9.60
N GLY A 199 -22.94 4.85 -8.41
CA GLY A 199 -24.04 4.43 -7.52
C GLY A 199 -23.80 3.09 -6.81
N THR A 200 -22.54 2.68 -6.65
CA THR A 200 -22.14 1.47 -5.92
C THR A 200 -21.11 1.78 -4.83
N LEU A 201 -20.85 0.79 -3.97
CA LEU A 201 -19.74 0.82 -3.00
C LEU A 201 -18.79 -0.34 -3.29
N MET A 202 -17.48 -0.08 -3.35
CA MET A 202 -16.43 -1.08 -3.48
C MET A 202 -15.67 -1.24 -2.16
N ILE A 203 -15.62 -2.48 -1.65
CA ILE A 203 -15.14 -2.82 -0.32
C ILE A 203 -13.89 -3.71 -0.43
N GLU A 204 -12.81 -3.28 0.22
CA GLU A 204 -11.55 -3.99 0.35
C GLU A 204 -11.16 -4.04 1.85
N PRO A 205 -11.32 -5.18 2.55
CA PRO A 205 -11.01 -5.26 3.98
C PRO A 205 -9.50 -5.42 4.28
N THR A 206 -8.69 -5.83 3.30
CA THR A 206 -7.28 -6.21 3.47
C THR A 206 -7.07 -7.40 4.42
N GLU A 207 -5.83 -7.86 4.56
CA GLU A 207 -5.44 -8.93 5.49
C GLU A 207 -5.26 -8.48 6.93
N SER A 208 -5.16 -7.16 7.16
CA SER A 208 -4.75 -6.60 8.45
C SER A 208 -5.90 -6.45 9.42
N GLU A 209 -7.14 -6.45 8.92
CA GLU A 209 -8.34 -6.31 9.73
C GLU A 209 -8.74 -7.62 10.40
N SER A 210 -9.16 -7.53 11.65
CA SER A 210 -9.60 -8.69 12.42
C SER A 210 -11.02 -9.11 12.02
N GLU A 211 -11.37 -10.39 12.23
CA GLU A 211 -12.72 -10.90 11.98
C GLU A 211 -13.80 -10.06 12.70
N ARG A 212 -13.50 -9.55 13.90
CA ARG A 212 -14.40 -8.67 14.65
C ARG A 212 -14.73 -7.36 13.91
N GLU A 213 -13.74 -6.78 13.22
CA GLU A 213 -13.93 -5.55 12.44
C GLU A 213 -14.73 -5.84 11.15
N LEU A 214 -14.48 -6.99 10.51
CA LEU A 214 -15.27 -7.45 9.37
C LEU A 214 -16.73 -7.66 9.76
N ASP A 215 -16.97 -8.30 10.91
CA ASP A 215 -18.29 -8.53 11.46
C ASP A 215 -19.01 -7.24 11.77
N TRP A 216 -18.32 -6.26 12.35
CA TRP A 216 -18.90 -4.95 12.64
C TRP A 216 -19.30 -4.22 11.35
N LEU A 217 -18.48 -4.25 10.30
CA LEU A 217 -18.85 -3.69 9.00
C LEU A 217 -20.05 -4.42 8.38
N ALA A 218 -20.07 -5.75 8.41
CA ALA A 218 -21.18 -6.55 7.89
C ALA A 218 -22.49 -6.26 8.62
N ASP A 219 -22.46 -6.27 9.97
CA ASP A 219 -23.63 -6.02 10.80
C ASP A 219 -24.15 -4.58 10.60
N SER A 220 -23.25 -3.61 10.41
CA SER A 220 -23.61 -2.23 10.08
C SER A 220 -24.30 -2.12 8.72
N LEU A 221 -23.81 -2.82 7.69
CA LEU A 221 -24.43 -2.85 6.36
C LEU A 221 -25.81 -3.53 6.40
N ILE A 222 -25.96 -4.61 7.15
CA ILE A 222 -27.25 -5.30 7.35
C ILE A 222 -28.23 -4.37 8.08
N SER A 223 -27.78 -3.70 9.15
CA SER A 223 -28.61 -2.73 9.89
C SER A 223 -29.08 -1.58 8.98
N ILE A 224 -28.17 -1.00 8.19
CA ILE A 224 -28.53 0.02 7.19
C ILE A 224 -29.50 -0.54 6.14
N ARG A 225 -29.35 -1.80 5.71
CA ARG A 225 -30.30 -2.42 4.78
C ARG A 225 -31.71 -2.50 5.38
N THR A 226 -31.83 -2.76 6.69
CA THR A 226 -33.10 -2.75 7.42
C THR A 226 -33.67 -1.34 7.51
N GLU A 227 -32.85 -0.32 7.82
CA GLU A 227 -33.27 1.10 7.77
C GLU A 227 -33.83 1.46 6.39
N ILE A 228 -33.19 0.99 5.31
CA ILE A 228 -33.68 1.18 3.93
C ILE A 228 -35.01 0.45 3.70
N ALA A 229 -35.18 -0.75 4.25
CA ALA A 229 -36.41 -1.54 4.08
C ALA A 229 -37.63 -0.83 4.69
N SER A 230 -37.51 -0.26 5.89
CA SER A 230 -38.60 0.53 6.51
C SER A 230 -39.01 1.74 5.66
N ILE A 231 -38.07 2.34 4.91
CA ILE A 231 -38.40 3.40 3.94
C ILE A 231 -39.09 2.81 2.69
N GLU A 232 -38.62 1.65 2.18
CA GLU A 232 -39.25 0.95 1.05
C GLU A 232 -40.70 0.52 1.35
N GLU A 233 -41.00 0.19 2.59
CA GLU A 233 -42.32 -0.23 3.07
C GLU A 233 -43.23 0.95 3.45
N GLY A 234 -42.69 2.17 3.49
CA GLY A 234 -43.42 3.40 3.80
C GLY A 234 -43.66 3.63 5.30
N GLU A 235 -42.93 2.92 6.17
CA GLU A 235 -42.96 3.12 7.62
C GLU A 235 -42.21 4.41 8.02
N GLU A 236 -41.14 4.73 7.29
CA GLU A 236 -40.36 5.95 7.47
C GLU A 236 -40.53 6.94 6.32
N SER A 237 -40.35 8.23 6.63
CA SER A 237 -40.36 9.29 5.61
C SER A 237 -39.23 9.10 4.60
N THR A 238 -39.51 9.32 3.32
CA THR A 238 -38.52 9.24 2.24
C THR A 238 -37.52 10.40 2.26
N THR A 239 -37.89 11.53 2.88
CA THR A 239 -37.10 12.78 2.91
C THR A 239 -36.51 13.10 4.28
N ASN A 240 -37.18 12.70 5.37
CA ASN A 240 -36.73 12.93 6.74
C ASN A 240 -36.53 11.60 7.49
N ASN A 241 -35.44 10.91 7.19
CA ASN A 241 -35.04 9.64 7.81
C ASN A 241 -33.56 9.68 8.21
N VAL A 242 -33.09 8.64 8.90
CA VAL A 242 -31.71 8.56 9.40
C VAL A 242 -30.65 8.60 8.27
N LEU A 243 -30.95 8.05 7.09
CA LEU A 243 -30.03 8.00 5.96
C LEU A 243 -29.84 9.37 5.29
N LYS A 244 -30.94 10.08 5.01
CA LYS A 244 -30.91 11.41 4.39
C LYS A 244 -30.28 12.47 5.29
N ASN A 245 -30.38 12.28 6.59
CA ASN A 245 -29.89 13.22 7.59
C ASN A 245 -28.49 12.90 8.11
N ALA A 246 -27.93 11.74 7.76
CA ALA A 246 -26.56 11.40 8.08
C ALA A 246 -25.55 12.30 7.34
N PRO A 247 -24.39 12.60 7.96
CA PRO A 247 -23.96 12.16 9.29
C PRO A 247 -24.49 13.05 10.43
N HIS A 248 -24.62 12.48 11.63
CA HIS A 248 -25.14 13.15 12.82
C HIS A 248 -23.99 13.63 13.73
N THR A 249 -23.79 14.94 13.81
CA THR A 249 -22.77 15.55 14.67
C THR A 249 -23.19 15.56 16.14
N ALA A 250 -22.20 15.71 17.04
CA ALA A 250 -22.48 15.88 18.47
C ALA A 250 -23.44 17.05 18.73
N ARG A 251 -23.18 18.22 18.10
CA ARG A 251 -24.03 19.42 18.19
C ARG A 251 -25.48 19.13 17.76
N CYS A 252 -25.69 18.38 16.69
CA CYS A 252 -27.05 18.03 16.24
C CYS A 252 -27.78 17.14 17.25
N VAL A 253 -27.09 16.17 17.84
CA VAL A 253 -27.68 15.17 18.75
C VAL A 253 -27.91 15.75 20.15
N THR A 254 -27.12 16.72 20.59
CA THR A 254 -27.27 17.40 21.89
C THR A 254 -28.11 18.68 21.83
N SER A 255 -28.56 19.11 20.65
CA SER A 255 -29.47 20.26 20.48
C SER A 255 -30.73 20.11 21.32
N ASP A 256 -31.33 21.19 21.83
CA ASP A 256 -32.63 21.11 22.51
C ASP A 256 -33.75 20.78 21.50
N ASP A 257 -33.67 21.38 20.31
CA ASP A 257 -34.60 21.16 19.20
C ASP A 257 -34.30 19.85 18.46
N TRP A 258 -35.32 19.00 18.27
CA TRP A 258 -35.22 17.74 17.54
C TRP A 258 -36.48 17.47 16.70
N ASP A 259 -36.46 17.95 15.46
CA ASP A 259 -37.55 17.81 14.47
C ASP A 259 -37.34 16.59 13.54
N ARG A 260 -37.07 15.43 14.14
CA ARG A 260 -36.78 14.19 13.41
C ARG A 260 -37.69 13.07 13.92
N PRO A 261 -38.27 12.24 13.02
CA PRO A 261 -39.23 11.20 13.41
C PRO A 261 -38.57 9.97 14.06
N TYR A 262 -37.28 10.01 14.32
CA TYR A 262 -36.50 8.94 14.94
C TYR A 262 -35.75 9.46 16.16
N ALA A 263 -35.39 8.57 17.09
CA ALA A 263 -34.71 8.95 18.32
C ALA A 263 -33.25 9.37 18.06
N ARG A 264 -32.74 10.26 18.92
CA ARG A 264 -31.31 10.64 19.00
C ARG A 264 -30.39 9.42 19.17
N LYS A 265 -30.85 8.42 19.93
CA LYS A 265 -30.13 7.16 20.10
C LYS A 265 -29.98 6.42 18.76
N THR A 266 -31.05 6.33 17.97
CA THR A 266 -31.01 5.74 16.62
C THR A 266 -30.11 6.53 15.67
N ALA A 267 -30.01 7.85 15.86
CA ALA A 267 -29.10 8.68 15.07
C ALA A 267 -27.62 8.41 15.40
N ALA A 268 -27.25 8.40 16.69
CA ALA A 268 -25.85 8.46 17.12
C ALA A 268 -25.25 7.15 17.68
N PHE A 269 -26.09 6.24 18.19
CA PHE A 269 -25.68 5.04 18.92
C PHE A 269 -26.33 3.80 18.28
N THR A 270 -25.95 3.53 17.04
CA THR A 270 -26.56 2.51 16.16
C THR A 270 -26.11 1.09 16.47
N SER A 271 -24.95 0.92 17.10
CA SER A 271 -24.36 -0.37 17.44
C SER A 271 -23.86 -0.41 18.89
N SER A 272 -23.70 -1.61 19.45
CA SER A 272 -23.02 -1.79 20.73
C SER A 272 -21.62 -1.17 20.72
N HIS A 273 -20.91 -1.26 19.59
CA HIS A 273 -19.60 -0.63 19.40
C HIS A 273 -19.68 0.88 19.62
N SER A 274 -20.61 1.57 18.94
CA SER A 274 -20.79 3.03 19.07
C SER A 274 -21.17 3.49 20.48
N CYS A 275 -21.72 2.60 21.33
CA CYS A 275 -22.02 2.88 22.73
C CYS A 275 -20.79 2.81 23.62
N THR A 276 -19.76 2.07 23.20
CA THR A 276 -18.51 1.87 23.94
C THR A 276 -17.47 2.91 23.50
N GLU A 277 -17.32 3.07 22.19
CA GLU A 277 -16.36 3.97 21.56
C GLU A 277 -17.07 4.78 20.48
N LYS A 278 -17.34 6.06 20.76
CA LYS A 278 -18.04 6.96 19.84
C LYS A 278 -17.06 7.89 19.14
N PHE A 279 -16.92 7.71 17.83
CA PHE A 279 -16.35 8.72 16.95
C PHE A 279 -17.44 9.67 16.46
N TRP A 280 -17.22 10.98 16.58
CA TRP A 280 -18.20 12.00 16.18
C TRP A 280 -17.82 12.63 14.83
N PRO A 281 -18.72 12.61 13.84
CA PRO A 281 -18.60 13.47 12.67
C PRO A 281 -18.49 14.93 13.10
N SER A 282 -17.47 15.64 12.61
CA SER A 282 -17.18 17.03 12.99
C SER A 282 -18.16 18.03 12.36
N VAL A 283 -18.70 17.70 11.19
CA VAL A 283 -19.66 18.50 10.44
C VAL A 283 -20.79 17.62 9.90
N GLY A 284 -21.92 18.25 9.58
CA GLY A 284 -23.02 17.59 8.88
C GLY A 284 -22.67 17.28 7.42
N ARG A 285 -23.67 16.88 6.64
CA ARG A 285 -23.48 16.57 5.23
C ARG A 285 -23.00 17.81 4.46
N ILE A 286 -21.89 17.65 3.73
CA ILE A 286 -21.27 18.71 2.93
C ILE A 286 -22.09 18.94 1.66
N ASP A 287 -22.35 20.20 1.31
CA ASP A 287 -22.89 20.59 0.01
C ASP A 287 -21.76 20.81 -0.99
N GLY A 288 -21.44 19.76 -1.76
CA GLY A 288 -20.40 19.83 -2.79
C GLY A 288 -20.75 20.83 -3.90
N SER A 289 -22.04 20.93 -4.26
CA SER A 289 -22.48 21.79 -5.36
C SER A 289 -22.36 23.28 -5.03
N HIS A 290 -22.54 23.65 -3.76
CA HIS A 290 -22.31 25.02 -3.29
C HIS A 290 -20.82 25.36 -3.33
N GLY A 291 -19.95 24.46 -2.87
CA GLY A 291 -18.50 24.66 -2.87
C GLY A 291 -17.94 24.92 -4.27
N ASP A 292 -18.37 24.13 -5.26
CA ASP A 292 -17.94 24.30 -6.65
C ASP A 292 -18.40 25.63 -7.26
N ARG A 293 -19.59 26.11 -6.89
CA ARG A 293 -20.14 27.40 -7.37
C ARG A 293 -19.56 28.60 -6.63
N ASN A 294 -19.03 28.43 -5.42
CA ASN A 294 -18.51 29.48 -4.55
C ASN A 294 -17.07 29.16 -4.13
N LEU A 295 -16.18 29.07 -5.13
CA LEU A 295 -14.82 28.57 -4.95
C LEU A 295 -13.99 29.47 -4.03
N MET A 296 -13.73 29.00 -2.81
CA MET A 296 -12.89 29.66 -1.80
C MET A 296 -11.77 28.71 -1.36
N CYS A 297 -10.58 28.88 -1.94
CA CYS A 297 -9.43 27.99 -1.73
C CYS A 297 -8.37 28.56 -0.77
N SER A 298 -8.74 29.56 0.03
CA SER A 298 -7.88 30.15 1.07
C SER A 298 -8.68 30.30 2.36
N CYS A 299 -8.00 30.48 3.49
CA CYS A 299 -8.66 30.66 4.77
C CYS A 299 -9.65 31.82 4.68
N ALA A 300 -10.93 31.51 4.88
CA ALA A 300 -11.93 32.55 5.05
C ALA A 300 -11.67 33.29 6.37
N LEU A 301 -12.03 34.57 6.41
CA LEU A 301 -12.11 35.32 7.65
C LEU A 301 -13.36 34.83 8.41
N THR A 302 -13.24 33.67 9.07
CA THR A 302 -14.32 33.13 9.91
C THR A 302 -14.17 33.69 11.31
N ASN A 303 -15.16 34.47 11.76
CA ASN A 303 -15.36 34.72 13.19
C ASN A 303 -15.82 33.39 13.80
N PHE A 304 -14.92 32.68 14.48
CA PHE A 304 -15.14 31.33 15.04
C PHE A 304 -16.12 31.27 16.23
N CYS A 305 -16.88 32.33 16.50
CA CYS A 305 -17.75 32.44 17.68
C CYS A 305 -19.08 33.10 17.34
N GLU A 306 -19.99 32.37 16.69
CA GLU A 306 -21.45 32.53 16.83
C GLU A 306 -22.13 31.15 16.82
#